data_AF-A0A0E4CRD9-F1
#
_entry.id   AF-A0A0E4CRD9-F1
#
_cell.length_a   1.000
_cell.length_b   1.000
_cell.length_c   1.000
_cell.angle_alpha   90.00
_cell.angle_beta   90.00
_cell.angle_gamma   90.00
#
_symmetry.space_group_name_H-M   'P 1'
#
loop_
_entity.id
_entity.type
_entity.pdbx_description
1 polymer ?
#
loop_
_entity_poly.entity_id
_entity_poly.type
_entity_poly.pdbx_seq_one_letter_code
_entity_poly.pdbx_strand_id
1 'polypeptide(L)'
;MADTLDRAVEATEIVDALKPFGVTQVDVAAVTQVTDRAVRSWRTGDIRPDRYDRLAQLRDLVLLLSDSLTARGVGQWLHAKNRLLDGERPIDLLAQERYERVRGAAESFIDGSYV
;
A
#
# COMPACT_ATOMS: atom_id res chain seq x y z
N MET A 1 21.60 13.43 4.18
CA MET A 1 20.71 14.59 4.40
C MET A 1 19.89 14.94 3.16
N ALA A 2 20.47 14.93 1.94
CA ALA A 2 19.69 15.02 0.69
C ALA A 2 18.72 13.84 0.50
N ASP A 3 19.21 12.61 0.68
CA ASP A 3 18.47 11.34 0.57
C ASP A 3 17.24 11.21 1.51
N THR A 4 17.18 12.06 2.53
CA THR A 4 16.13 12.07 3.54
C THR A 4 14.96 12.98 3.12
N LEU A 5 15.28 14.16 2.56
CA LEU A 5 14.29 15.09 2.02
C LEU A 5 13.65 14.56 0.72
N ASP A 6 14.46 13.92 -0.14
CA ASP A 6 13.97 13.31 -1.37
C ASP A 6 12.90 12.23 -1.09
N ARG A 7 13.13 11.38 -0.06
CA ARG A 7 12.15 10.37 0.38
C ARG A 7 10.85 10.97 0.92
N ALA A 8 10.91 12.11 1.59
CA ALA A 8 9.72 12.75 2.16
C ALA A 8 8.83 13.38 1.09
N VAL A 9 9.45 14.00 0.06
CA VAL A 9 8.75 14.49 -1.13
C VAL A 9 8.10 13.31 -1.86
N GLU A 10 8.87 12.27 -2.15
CA GLU A 10 8.35 11.08 -2.83
C GLU A 10 7.24 10.39 -2.02
N ALA A 11 7.36 10.30 -0.69
CA ALA A 11 6.32 9.72 0.15
C ALA A 11 4.98 10.48 0.01
N THR A 12 5.02 11.80 -0.11
CA THR A 12 3.80 12.60 -0.34
C THR A 12 3.21 12.29 -1.71
N GLU A 13 4.06 12.23 -2.75
CA GLU A 13 3.62 11.91 -4.11
C GLU A 13 3.01 10.50 -4.19
N ILE A 14 3.61 9.51 -3.52
CA ILE A 14 3.06 8.16 -3.43
C ILE A 14 1.68 8.19 -2.76
N VAL A 15 1.54 8.87 -1.61
CA VAL A 15 0.25 8.97 -0.91
C VAL A 15 -0.81 9.62 -1.80
N ASP A 16 -0.46 10.67 -2.53
CA ASP A 16 -1.40 11.34 -3.45
C ASP A 16 -1.74 10.45 -4.66
N ALA A 17 -0.79 9.70 -5.20
CA ALA A 17 -0.98 8.75 -6.30
C ALA A 17 -1.85 7.53 -5.92
N LEU A 18 -1.90 7.16 -4.64
CA LEU A 18 -2.69 6.04 -4.14
C LEU A 18 -4.19 6.38 -3.97
N LYS A 19 -4.55 7.66 -3.84
CA LYS A 19 -5.94 8.11 -3.60
C LYS A 19 -6.94 7.67 -4.67
N PRO A 20 -6.65 7.73 -5.99
CA PRO A 20 -7.59 7.28 -7.02
C PRO A 20 -7.94 5.79 -6.93
N PHE A 21 -7.08 4.99 -6.29
CA PHE A 21 -7.30 3.56 -6.04
C PHE A 21 -8.12 3.30 -4.77
N GLY A 22 -8.62 4.35 -4.10
CA GLY A 22 -9.40 4.23 -2.88
C GLY A 22 -8.57 3.93 -1.63
N VAL A 23 -7.24 4.01 -1.71
CA VAL A 23 -6.36 3.93 -0.53
C VAL A 23 -6.45 5.25 0.23
N THR A 24 -6.91 5.18 1.49
CA THR A 24 -7.10 6.34 2.34
C THR A 24 -5.85 6.68 3.14
N GLN A 25 -5.83 7.88 3.73
CA GLN A 25 -4.74 8.25 4.63
C GLN A 25 -4.66 7.35 5.87
N VAL A 26 -5.81 6.84 6.33
CA VAL A 26 -5.88 5.89 7.45
C VAL A 26 -5.24 4.56 7.05
N ASP A 27 -5.46 4.09 5.82
CA ASP A 27 -4.83 2.87 5.31
C ASP A 27 -3.32 3.03 5.23
N VAL A 28 -2.83 4.16 4.70
CA VAL A 28 -1.40 4.46 4.68
C VAL A 28 -0.81 4.47 6.09
N ALA A 29 -1.49 5.12 7.03
CA ALA A 29 -1.04 5.17 8.42
C ALA A 29 -0.96 3.77 9.04
N ALA A 30 -1.98 2.94 8.81
CA ALA A 30 -2.02 1.56 9.29
C ALA A 30 -0.91 0.69 8.68
N VAL A 31 -0.74 0.71 7.35
CA VAL A 31 0.28 -0.08 6.64
C VAL A 31 1.69 0.34 7.05
N THR A 32 1.92 1.64 7.17
CA THR A 32 3.23 2.16 7.59
C THR A 32 3.39 2.17 9.11
N GLN A 33 2.39 1.73 9.88
CA GLN A 33 2.40 1.62 11.35
C GLN A 33 2.73 2.96 12.05
N VAL A 34 2.21 4.06 11.51
CA VAL A 34 2.33 5.42 12.07
C VAL A 34 0.94 6.00 12.33
N THR A 35 0.88 7.19 12.94
CA THR A 35 -0.39 7.90 13.10
C THR A 35 -0.77 8.65 11.82
N ASP A 36 -2.07 8.85 11.59
CA ASP A 36 -2.59 9.70 10.52
C ASP A 36 -1.94 11.12 10.52
N ARG A 37 -1.67 11.66 11.72
CA ARG A 37 -0.92 12.92 11.89
C ARG A 37 0.51 12.82 11.36
N ALA A 38 1.20 11.70 11.59
CA ALA A 38 2.55 11.49 11.08
C ALA A 38 2.57 11.46 9.55
N VAL A 39 1.61 10.79 8.91
CA VAL A 39 1.47 10.79 7.43
C VAL A 39 1.30 12.21 6.90
N ARG A 40 0.47 13.04 7.55
CA ARG A 40 0.31 14.47 7.16
C ARG A 40 1.60 15.27 7.30
N SER A 41 2.45 14.92 8.26
CA SER A 41 3.68 15.65 8.54
C SER A 41 4.81 15.37 7.55
N TRP A 42 4.72 14.31 6.72
CA TRP A 42 5.74 13.99 5.72
C TRP A 42 5.91 15.08 4.66
N ARG A 43 4.87 15.87 4.39
CA ARG A 43 4.94 17.06 3.50
C ARG A 43 5.96 18.11 3.96
N THR A 44 6.25 18.16 5.26
CA THR A 44 7.06 19.20 5.88
C THR A 44 8.21 18.62 6.69
N GLY A 45 8.40 17.31 6.63
CA GLY A 45 9.18 16.55 7.59
C GLY A 45 9.96 15.42 6.94
N ASP A 46 10.33 14.46 7.76
CA ASP A 46 11.12 13.30 7.36
C ASP A 46 10.29 12.01 7.53
N ILE A 47 10.58 11.02 6.69
CA ILE A 47 10.06 9.66 6.78
C ILE A 47 11.23 8.70 7.06
N ARG A 48 11.07 7.86 8.09
CA ARG A 48 12.09 6.85 8.39
C ARG A 48 12.17 5.80 7.27
N PRO A 49 13.37 5.25 6.96
CA PRO A 49 13.54 4.28 5.88
C PRO A 49 12.59 3.08 5.96
N ASP A 50 12.41 2.49 7.14
CA ASP A 50 11.51 1.34 7.35
C ASP A 50 10.03 1.65 7.02
N ARG A 51 9.62 2.91 7.18
CA ARG A 51 8.25 3.37 6.89
C ARG A 51 8.07 3.70 5.43
N TYR A 52 9.11 4.26 4.82
CA TYR A 52 9.17 4.49 3.40
C TYR A 52 9.14 3.16 2.63
N ASP A 53 9.89 2.14 3.07
CA ASP A 53 9.89 0.81 2.44
C ASP A 53 8.49 0.18 2.44
N ARG A 54 7.74 0.31 3.55
CA ARG A 54 6.34 -0.16 3.65
C ARG A 54 5.39 0.63 2.73
N LEU A 55 5.61 1.94 2.59
CA LEU A 55 4.85 2.78 1.66
C LEU A 55 5.13 2.40 0.20
N ALA A 56 6.39 2.16 -0.14
CA ALA A 56 6.81 1.70 -1.45
C ALA A 56 6.22 0.32 -1.77
N GLN A 57 6.23 -0.61 -0.80
CA GLN A 57 5.57 -1.91 -0.94
C GLN A 57 4.08 -1.78 -1.27
N LEU A 58 3.35 -0.89 -0.60
CA LEU A 58 1.93 -0.63 -0.90
C LEU A 58 1.75 -0.06 -2.31
N ARG A 59 2.60 0.88 -2.73
CA ARG A 59 2.62 1.41 -4.11
C ARG A 59 2.84 0.28 -5.12
N ASP A 60 3.84 -0.55 -4.91
CA ASP A 60 4.21 -1.61 -5.84
C ASP A 60 3.09 -2.65 -5.98
N LEU A 61 2.37 -2.96 -4.89
CA LEU A 61 1.17 -3.80 -4.91
C LEU A 61 0.02 -3.18 -5.71
N VAL A 62 -0.21 -1.87 -5.54
CA VAL A 62 -1.23 -1.15 -6.30
C VAL A 62 -0.88 -1.10 -7.79
N LEU A 63 0.39 -0.86 -8.14
CA LEU A 63 0.86 -0.88 -9.52
C LEU A 63 0.65 -2.26 -10.15
N LEU A 64 1.10 -3.31 -9.46
CA LEU A 64 0.91 -4.71 -9.89
C LEU A 64 -0.56 -5.01 -10.21
N LEU A 65 -1.48 -4.68 -9.30
CA LEU A 65 -2.91 -4.91 -9.51
C LEU A 65 -3.49 -4.02 -10.62
N SER A 66 -2.98 -2.79 -10.79
CA SER A 66 -3.48 -1.83 -11.77
C SER A 66 -3.20 -2.23 -13.22
N ASP A 67 -2.25 -3.13 -13.45
CA ASP A 67 -1.98 -3.70 -14.77
C ASP A 67 -3.16 -4.54 -15.30
N SER A 68 -4.01 -5.04 -14.40
CA SER A 68 -5.15 -5.92 -14.73
C SER A 68 -6.50 -5.42 -14.22
N LEU A 69 -6.51 -4.52 -13.23
CA LEU A 69 -7.72 -4.00 -12.61
C LEU A 69 -7.89 -2.51 -12.86
N THR A 70 -9.15 -2.08 -12.99
CA THR A 70 -9.48 -0.64 -12.90
C THR A 70 -9.09 -0.10 -11.53
N ALA A 71 -8.89 1.22 -11.40
CA ALA A 71 -8.56 1.84 -10.11
C ALA A 71 -9.57 1.47 -9.00
N ARG A 72 -10.87 1.45 -9.33
CA ARG A 72 -11.93 0.97 -8.43
C ARG A 72 -11.76 -0.51 -8.07
N GLY A 73 -11.38 -1.35 -9.04
CA GLY A 73 -11.12 -2.78 -8.84
C GLY A 73 -9.97 -3.03 -7.88
N VAL A 74 -8.86 -2.28 -8.00
CA VAL A 74 -7.74 -2.33 -7.05
C VAL A 74 -8.21 -2.00 -5.64
N GLY A 75 -8.95 -0.90 -5.48
CA GLY A 75 -9.52 -0.50 -4.19
C GLY A 75 -10.44 -1.57 -3.60
N GLN A 76 -11.29 -2.17 -4.43
CA GLN A 76 -12.14 -3.28 -4.00
C GLN A 76 -11.33 -4.50 -3.57
N TRP A 77 -10.30 -4.87 -4.33
CA TRP A 77 -9.45 -6.01 -4.01
C TRP A 77 -8.75 -5.80 -2.66
N LEU A 78 -8.16 -4.62 -2.43
CA LEU A 78 -7.44 -4.30 -1.19
C LEU A 78 -8.32 -4.32 0.07
N HIS A 79 -9.59 -3.94 -0.06
CA HIS A 79 -10.51 -3.78 1.08
C HIS A 79 -11.53 -4.91 1.23
N ALA A 80 -11.69 -5.77 0.23
CA ALA A 80 -12.61 -6.91 0.30
C ALA A 80 -11.96 -8.10 1.02
N LYS A 81 -12.80 -8.95 1.61
CA LYS A 81 -12.37 -10.28 2.07
C LYS A 81 -11.88 -11.07 0.87
N ASN A 82 -10.64 -11.55 0.92
CA ASN A 82 -10.01 -12.20 -0.21
C ASN A 82 -9.86 -13.71 0.05
N ARG A 83 -10.38 -14.52 -0.88
CA ARG A 83 -10.35 -16.00 -0.77
C ARG A 83 -8.93 -16.57 -0.80
N LEU A 84 -8.00 -15.91 -1.49
CA LEU A 84 -6.58 -16.30 -1.55
C LEU A 84 -5.84 -15.97 -0.25
N LEU A 85 -6.49 -15.24 0.66
CA LEU A 85 -5.97 -14.80 1.94
C LEU A 85 -6.88 -15.28 3.08
N ASP A 86 -7.50 -16.45 2.92
CA ASP A 86 -8.35 -17.10 3.93
C ASP A 86 -9.51 -16.22 4.43
N GLY A 87 -9.99 -15.31 3.57
CA GLY A 87 -11.08 -14.37 3.90
C GLY A 87 -10.63 -13.12 4.64
N GLU A 88 -9.33 -12.92 4.86
CA GLU A 88 -8.78 -11.68 5.39
C GLU A 88 -8.77 -10.57 4.32
N ARG A 89 -8.76 -9.31 4.76
CA ARG A 89 -8.62 -8.17 3.85
C ARG A 89 -7.14 -7.90 3.60
N PRO A 90 -6.69 -7.73 2.34
CA PRO A 90 -5.28 -7.42 2.05
C PRO A 90 -4.74 -6.23 2.85
N ILE A 91 -5.51 -5.16 3.00
CA ILE A 91 -5.05 -3.96 3.71
C ILE A 91 -4.76 -4.23 5.20
N ASP A 92 -5.55 -5.10 5.84
CA ASP A 92 -5.32 -5.49 7.24
C ASP A 92 -4.05 -6.34 7.37
N LEU A 93 -3.78 -7.20 6.39
CA LEU A 93 -2.58 -8.03 6.36
C LEU A 93 -1.32 -7.22 6.10
N LEU A 94 -1.40 -6.18 5.26
CA LEU A 94 -0.31 -5.22 5.05
C LEU A 94 0.01 -4.47 6.34
N ALA A 95 -1.00 -4.06 7.11
CA ALA A 95 -0.80 -3.46 8.43
C ALA A 95 -0.17 -4.43 9.45
N GLN A 96 -0.28 -5.74 9.24
CA GLN A 96 0.34 -6.78 10.06
C GLN A 96 1.71 -7.23 9.52
N GLU A 97 2.33 -6.44 8.63
CA GLU A 97 3.63 -6.73 8.02
C GLU A 97 3.67 -8.03 7.20
N ARG A 98 2.51 -8.49 6.71
CA ARG A 98 2.39 -9.72 5.90
C ARG A 98 2.44 -9.43 4.41
N TYR A 99 3.37 -8.57 3.99
CA TYR A 99 3.50 -8.12 2.59
C TYR A 99 3.64 -9.29 1.60
N GLU A 100 4.58 -10.21 1.83
CA GLU A 100 4.83 -11.33 0.92
C GLU A 100 3.59 -12.21 0.70
N ARG A 101 2.77 -12.41 1.73
CA ARG A 101 1.51 -13.16 1.62
C ARG A 101 0.52 -12.44 0.71
N VAL A 102 0.38 -11.12 0.86
CA VAL A 102 -0.53 -10.31 0.05
C VAL A 102 -0.02 -10.21 -1.39
N ARG A 103 1.28 -10.03 -1.58
CA ARG A 103 1.92 -10.00 -2.89
C ARG A 103 1.70 -11.30 -3.65
N GLY A 104 1.97 -12.46 -3.04
CA GLY A 104 1.74 -13.76 -3.69
C GLY A 104 0.28 -13.98 -4.08
N ALA A 105 -0.67 -13.52 -3.26
CA ALA A 105 -2.09 -13.54 -3.61
C ALA A 105 -2.44 -12.60 -4.78
N ALA A 106 -1.80 -11.44 -4.87
CA ALA A 106 -1.99 -10.52 -6.01
C ALA A 106 -1.43 -11.11 -7.31
N GLU A 107 -0.22 -11.69 -7.27
CA GLU A 107 0.40 -12.38 -8.40
C GLU A 107 -0.49 -13.55 -8.87
N SER A 108 -0.95 -14.40 -7.95
CA SER A 108 -1.85 -15.52 -8.28
C SER A 108 -3.19 -15.05 -8.87
N PHE A 109 -3.72 -13.94 -8.36
CA PHE A 109 -4.94 -13.34 -8.87
C PHE A 109 -4.79 -12.83 -10.31
N ILE A 110 -3.65 -12.19 -10.63
CA ILE A 110 -3.36 -11.65 -11.97
C ILE A 110 -3.08 -12.77 -12.97
N ASP A 111 -2.30 -13.77 -12.57
CA ASP A 111 -1.97 -14.93 -13.42
C ASP A 111 -3.18 -15.84 -13.67
N GLY A 112 -4.29 -15.63 -12.95
CA GLY A 112 -5.47 -16.49 -12.98
C GLY A 112 -5.23 -17.88 -12.40
N SER A 113 -4.12 -18.05 -11.67
CA SER A 113 -3.76 -19.29 -11.00
C SER A 113 -4.51 -19.38 -9.67
N TYR A 114 -5.69 -20.01 -9.71
CA TYR A 114 -6.37 -20.42 -8.48
C TYR A 114 -5.69 -21.71 -7.97
N VAL A 115 -4.82 -21.58 -6.98
CA VAL A 115 -4.32 -22.73 -6.18
C VAL A 115 -5.39 -23.25 -5.23
#